data_AF-A0A7S4BLE8-F1
#
_entry.id   AF-A0A7S4BLE8-F1
#
_cell.length_a   1.000
_cell.length_b   1.000
_cell.length_c   1.000
_cell.angle_alpha   90.00
_cell.angle_beta   90.00
_cell.angle_gamma   90.00
#
_symmetry.space_group_name_H-M   'P 1'
#
loop_
_entity.id
_entity.type
_entity.pdbx_description
1 polymer ?
#
loop_
_entity_poly.entity_id
_entity_poly.type
_entity_poly.pdbx_seq_one_letter_code
_entity_poly.pdbx_strand_id
1 'polypeptide(L)'
;SGRNLGKSVYRILFCEFAEPFHRQELLHQMVTHVGSGLEPEMDSALQALVQLSVVEPVGLNAFSPFLTGILDFLDTLTVLQARLAFELFARLAYDGAPSGSRLA
;
A
#
# COMPACT_ATOMS: atom_id res chain seq x y z
N SER A 1 12.05 -17.87 -3.52
CA SER A 1 12.92 -16.68 -3.54
C SER A 1 12.54 -15.77 -2.38
N GLY A 2 13.49 -15.28 -1.58
CA GLY A 2 13.25 -14.54 -0.33
C GLY A 2 12.32 -13.32 -0.45
N ARG A 3 12.22 -12.74 -1.66
CA ARG A 3 11.33 -11.61 -1.97
C ARG A 3 9.82 -11.93 -1.92
N ASN A 4 9.41 -13.18 -2.17
CA ASN A 4 8.00 -13.58 -2.02
C ASN A 4 7.60 -13.78 -0.54
N LEU A 5 8.58 -14.10 0.32
CA LEU A 5 8.34 -14.22 1.76
C LEU A 5 8.10 -12.83 2.38
N GLY A 6 8.92 -11.82 2.02
CA GLY A 6 8.74 -10.44 2.53
C GLY A 6 7.36 -9.84 2.25
N LYS A 7 6.84 -9.98 1.03
CA LYS A 7 5.47 -9.54 0.68
C LYS A 7 4.40 -10.25 1.50
N SER A 8 4.57 -11.55 1.71
CA SER A 8 3.66 -12.36 2.50
C SER A 8 3.65 -11.96 3.98
N VAL A 9 4.80 -11.51 4.50
CA VAL A 9 4.97 -11.05 5.89
C VAL A 9 4.21 -9.76 6.14
N TYR A 10 4.32 -8.73 5.29
CA TYR A 10 3.54 -7.50 5.46
C TYR A 10 2.03 -7.76 5.50
N ARG A 11 1.56 -8.66 4.63
CA ARG A 11 0.17 -9.09 4.63
C ARG A 11 -0.23 -9.76 5.95
N ILE A 12 0.52 -10.76 6.39
CA ILE A 12 0.22 -11.50 7.62
C ILE A 12 0.22 -10.53 8.81
N LEU A 13 1.25 -9.71 8.96
CA LEU A 13 1.36 -8.76 10.07
C LEU A 13 0.20 -7.76 10.09
N PHE A 14 -0.17 -7.19 8.94
CA PHE A 14 -1.28 -6.24 8.88
C PHE A 14 -2.61 -6.87 9.34
N CYS A 15 -2.89 -8.11 8.94
CA CYS A 15 -4.09 -8.84 9.33
C CYS A 15 -4.07 -9.26 10.82
N GLU A 16 -2.91 -9.67 11.35
CA GLU A 16 -2.77 -10.12 12.74
C GLU A 16 -2.75 -8.97 13.75
N PHE A 17 -2.28 -7.79 13.38
CA PHE A 17 -2.32 -6.63 14.27
C PHE A 17 -3.76 -6.20 14.52
N ALA A 18 -4.24 -6.32 15.76
CA ALA A 18 -5.58 -5.86 16.15
C ALA A 18 -5.64 -4.33 16.34
N GLU A 19 -4.54 -3.73 16.77
CA GLU A 19 -4.45 -2.31 17.12
C GLU A 19 -4.13 -1.45 15.87
N PRO A 20 -4.88 -0.36 15.62
CA PRO A 20 -4.61 0.54 14.49
C PRO A 20 -3.20 1.14 14.49
N PHE A 21 -2.63 1.38 15.68
CA PHE A 21 -1.27 1.91 15.82
C PHE A 21 -0.21 1.02 15.15
N HIS A 22 -0.25 -0.29 15.41
CA HIS A 22 0.71 -1.23 14.83
C HIS A 22 0.53 -1.38 13.30
N ARG A 23 -0.71 -1.29 12.81
CA ARG A 23 -1.00 -1.25 11.37
C ARG A 23 -0.43 0.00 10.72
N GLN A 24 -0.62 1.17 11.34
CA GLN A 24 -0.10 2.43 10.83
C GLN A 24 1.44 2.44 10.80
N GLU A 25 2.11 1.93 11.85
CA GLU A 25 3.57 1.81 11.88
C GLU A 25 4.07 0.89 10.76
N LEU A 26 3.40 -0.24 10.54
CA LEU A 26 3.73 -1.14 9.43
C LEU A 26 3.61 -0.43 8.08
N LEU A 27 2.53 0.31 7.85
CA LEU A 27 2.33 1.10 6.63
C LEU A 27 3.38 2.22 6.50
N HIS A 28 3.82 2.82 7.61
CA HIS A 28 4.87 3.83 7.62
C HIS A 28 6.21 3.29 7.12
N GLN A 29 6.60 2.11 7.58
CA GLN A 29 7.80 1.43 7.06
C GLN A 29 7.68 1.13 5.57
N MET A 30 6.51 0.71 5.09
CA MET A 30 6.27 0.46 3.67
C MET A 30 6.38 1.75 2.84
N VAL A 31 5.75 2.85 3.27
CA VAL A 31 5.84 4.15 2.58
C VAL A 31 7.28 4.66 2.57
N THR A 32 8.05 4.42 3.64
CA THR A 32 9.48 4.74 3.69
C THR A 32 10.28 3.99 2.62
N HIS A 33 9.99 2.70 2.40
CA HIS A 33 10.59 1.94 1.30
C HIS A 33 10.15 2.40 -0.09
N VAL A 34 8.92 2.90 -0.25
CA VAL A 34 8.48 3.53 -1.52
C VAL A 34 9.30 4.80 -1.80
N GLY A 35 9.65 5.57 -0.76
CA GLY A 35 10.46 6.78 -0.90
C GLY A 35 11.98 6.56 -0.86
N SER A 36 12.49 5.33 -0.77
CA SER A 36 13.92 5.08 -0.48
C SER A 36 14.86 5.36 -1.65
N GLY A 37 14.35 5.46 -2.87
CA GLY A 37 15.16 5.63 -4.09
C GLY A 37 15.87 4.35 -4.55
N LEU A 38 15.68 3.23 -3.85
CA LEU A 38 16.20 1.92 -4.23
C LEU A 38 15.12 1.12 -4.96
N GLU A 39 15.18 1.07 -6.30
CA GLU A 39 14.14 0.44 -7.14
C GLU A 39 13.64 -0.92 -6.61
N PRO A 40 14.50 -1.88 -6.18
CA PRO A 40 14.01 -3.17 -5.68
C PRO A 40 13.17 -3.08 -4.40
N GLU A 41 13.46 -2.12 -3.52
CA GLU A 41 12.71 -1.88 -2.29
C GLU A 41 11.38 -1.21 -2.62
N MET A 42 11.42 -0.17 -3.46
CA MET A 42 10.25 0.57 -3.93
C MET A 42 9.25 -0.38 -4.61
N ASP A 43 9.73 -1.23 -5.53
CA ASP A 43 8.92 -2.24 -6.21
C ASP A 43 8.29 -3.22 -5.21
N SER A 44 9.07 -3.68 -4.24
CA SER A 44 8.60 -4.66 -3.25
C SER A 44 7.52 -4.05 -2.35
N ALA A 45 7.71 -2.80 -1.92
CA ALA A 45 6.77 -2.07 -1.07
C ALA A 45 5.46 -1.77 -1.79
N LEU A 46 5.53 -1.23 -3.02
CA LEU A 46 4.33 -0.95 -3.83
C LEU A 46 3.54 -2.23 -4.14
N GLN A 47 4.22 -3.32 -4.51
CA GLN A 47 3.56 -4.59 -4.76
C GLN A 47 2.88 -5.15 -3.50
N ALA A 48 3.50 -5.00 -2.33
CA ALA A 48 2.90 -5.42 -1.07
C ALA A 48 1.69 -4.56 -0.67
N LEU A 49 1.72 -3.25 -0.90
CA LEU A 49 0.57 -2.35 -0.69
C LEU A 49 -0.60 -2.70 -1.62
N VAL A 50 -0.33 -2.95 -2.90
CA VAL A 50 -1.36 -3.41 -3.85
C VAL A 50 -1.93 -4.77 -3.42
N GLN A 51 -1.10 -5.68 -2.93
CA GLN A 51 -1.59 -6.96 -2.42
C GLN A 51 -2.47 -6.78 -1.18
N LEU A 52 -2.09 -5.88 -0.26
CA LEU A 52 -2.91 -5.54 0.91
C LEU A 52 -4.27 -4.96 0.52
N SER A 53 -4.32 -4.09 -0.50
CA SER A 53 -5.59 -3.52 -0.97
C SER A 53 -6.49 -4.55 -1.64
N VAL A 54 -5.96 -5.68 -2.12
CA VAL A 54 -6.77 -6.82 -2.59
C VAL A 54 -7.38 -7.59 -1.42
N VAL A 55 -6.57 -7.83 -0.38
CA VAL A 55 -6.91 -8.77 0.70
C VAL A 55 -7.79 -8.11 1.75
N GLU A 56 -7.44 -6.88 2.14
CA GLU A 56 -8.10 -6.16 3.23
C GLU A 56 -8.44 -4.71 2.80
N PRO A 57 -9.22 -4.51 1.72
CA PRO A 57 -9.46 -3.19 1.13
C PRO A 57 -10.04 -2.19 2.12
N VAL A 58 -11.03 -2.59 2.92
CA VAL A 58 -11.70 -1.70 3.89
C VAL A 58 -10.75 -1.34 5.04
N GLY A 59 -10.02 -2.32 5.57
CA GLY A 59 -9.06 -2.10 6.66
C GLY A 59 -7.91 -1.21 6.24
N LEU A 60 -7.42 -1.36 5.00
CA LEU A 60 -6.39 -0.49 4.44
C LEU A 60 -6.92 0.92 4.13
N ASN A 61 -8.17 1.03 3.68
CA ASN A 61 -8.79 2.33 3.34
C ASN A 61 -8.96 3.26 4.55
N ALA A 62 -9.06 2.72 5.76
CA ALA A 62 -9.02 3.51 6.99
C ALA A 62 -7.72 4.32 7.14
N PHE A 63 -6.65 3.93 6.45
CA PHE A 63 -5.36 4.61 6.41
C PHE A 63 -5.11 5.35 5.08
N SER A 64 -6.12 5.51 4.23
CA SER A 64 -5.96 6.17 2.92
C SER A 64 -5.39 7.60 2.99
N PRO A 65 -5.74 8.48 3.97
CA PRO A 65 -5.13 9.81 4.05
C PRO A 65 -3.63 9.77 4.36
N PHE A 66 -3.15 8.68 4.96
CA PHE A 66 -1.72 8.45 5.18
C PHE A 66 -1.05 7.97 3.88
N LEU A 67 -1.69 7.02 3.18
CA LEU A 67 -1.17 6.43 1.95
C LEU A 67 -1.10 7.44 0.78
N THR A 68 -1.87 8.52 0.79
CA THR A 68 -1.75 9.59 -0.22
C THR A 68 -0.39 10.27 -0.21
N GLY A 69 0.39 10.18 0.87
CA GLY A 69 1.79 10.65 0.89
C GLY A 69 2.70 9.93 -0.12
N ILE A 70 2.29 8.78 -0.67
CA ILE A 70 3.00 8.15 -1.80
C ILE A 70 3.03 9.07 -3.03
N LEU A 71 2.02 9.93 -3.20
CA LEU A 71 1.95 10.85 -4.35
C LEU A 71 3.07 11.90 -4.32
N ASP A 72 3.65 12.17 -3.15
CA ASP A 72 4.78 13.10 -3.01
C ASP A 72 6.06 12.57 -3.66
N PHE A 73 6.12 11.26 -3.96
CA PHE A 73 7.24 10.61 -4.64
C PHE A 73 7.03 10.43 -6.15
N LEU A 74 5.92 10.89 -6.75
CA LEU A 74 5.57 10.57 -8.14
C LEU A 74 6.69 10.85 -9.15
N ASP A 75 7.42 11.96 -8.99
CA ASP A 75 8.50 12.37 -9.89
C ASP A 75 9.73 11.46 -9.82
N THR A 76 9.84 10.64 -8.76
CA THR A 76 10.95 9.70 -8.56
C THR A 76 10.57 8.27 -8.96
N LEU A 77 9.28 8.00 -9.22
CA LEU A 77 8.80 6.67 -9.58
C LEU A 77 9.06 6.35 -11.05
N THR A 78 9.42 5.10 -11.33
CA THR A 78 9.34 4.56 -12.69
C THR A 78 7.88 4.46 -13.14
N VAL A 79 7.65 4.34 -14.46
CA VAL A 79 6.29 4.15 -15.00
C VAL A 79 5.59 2.93 -14.40
N LEU A 80 6.34 1.85 -14.14
CA LEU A 80 5.78 0.64 -13.52
C LEU A 80 5.37 0.88 -12.06
N GLN A 81 6.21 1.58 -11.31
CA GLN A 81 5.93 1.95 -9.91
C GLN A 81 4.74 2.90 -9.82
N ALA A 82 4.68 3.92 -10.67
CA ALA A 82 3.53 4.81 -10.77
C ALA A 82 2.24 4.02 -11.07
N ARG A 83 2.28 3.06 -12.01
CA ARG A 83 1.13 2.19 -12.30
C ARG A 83 0.67 1.42 -11.05
N LEU A 84 1.59 0.90 -10.25
CA LEU A 84 1.25 0.20 -9.00
C LEU A 84 0.65 1.16 -7.95
N ALA A 85 1.20 2.38 -7.82
CA ALA A 85 0.66 3.40 -6.93
C ALA A 85 -0.78 3.79 -7.33
N PHE A 86 -1.03 4.05 -8.61
CA PHE A 86 -2.39 4.33 -9.09
C PHE A 86 -3.33 3.13 -8.99
N GLU A 87 -2.83 1.90 -9.17
CA GLU A 87 -3.62 0.68 -8.92
C GLU A 87 -4.03 0.57 -7.44
N LEU A 88 -3.12 0.86 -6.51
CA LEU A 88 -3.44 0.94 -5.08
C LEU A 88 -4.54 1.97 -4.82
N PHE A 89 -4.39 3.20 -5.31
CA PHE A 89 -5.37 4.26 -5.08
C PHE A 89 -6.73 3.96 -5.69
N ALA A 90 -6.76 3.36 -6.89
CA ALA A 90 -8.00 2.90 -7.51
C ALA A 90 -8.70 1.87 -6.60
N ARG A 91 -7.99 0.85 -6.12
CA ARG A 91 -8.57 -0.16 -5.22
C ARG A 91 -9.08 0.45 -3.91
N LEU A 92 -8.37 1.40 -3.32
CA LEU A 92 -8.84 2.12 -2.13
C LEU A 92 -10.16 2.86 -2.41
N ALA A 93 -10.24 3.54 -3.56
CA ALA A 93 -11.43 4.30 -3.96
C ALA A 93 -12.63 3.42 -4.36
N TYR A 94 -12.40 2.23 -4.94
CA TYR A 94 -13.49 1.35 -5.42
C TYR A 94 -13.83 0.23 -4.43
N ASP A 95 -12.83 -0.48 -3.93
CA ASP A 95 -13.02 -1.67 -3.10
C ASP A 95 -13.06 -1.31 -1.61
N GLY A 96 -12.27 -0.31 -1.19
CA GLY A 96 -12.17 0.14 0.19
C GLY A 96 -13.24 1.13 0.62
N ALA A 97 -13.88 1.81 -0.34
CA ALA A 97 -14.88 2.82 -0.08
C ALA A 97 -16.26 2.20 0.21
N PRO A 98 -17.06 2.77 1.13
CA PRO A 98 -18.45 2.37 1.30
C PRO A 98 -19.21 2.56 -0.01
N SER A 99 -20.19 1.70 -0.29
CA SER A 99 -20.80 1.56 -1.63
C SER A 99 -21.38 2.84 -2.25
N GLY A 100 -21.62 3.90 -1.46
CA GLY A 100 -22.13 5.20 -1.91
C GLY A 100 -21.07 6.24 -2.28
N SER A 101 -19.77 5.97 -2.09
CA SER A 101 -18.67 6.91 -2.40
C SER A 101 -17.74 6.41 -3.51
N ARG A 102 -18.11 5.32 -4.19
CA ARG A 102 -17.39 4.84 -5.37
C ARG A 102 -17.57 5.88 -6.48
N LEU A 103 -16.47 6.35 -7.06
CA LEU A 103 -16.51 7.27 -8.20
C LEU A 103 -17.26 6.55 -9.34
N ALA A 104 -18.42 7.09 -9.70
CA ALA A 104 -19.25 6.59 -10.81
C ALA A 104 -18.70 7.05 -12.16
#